data_AF-A0A8J5PTH3-F1
#
_entry.id   AF-A0A8J5PTH3-F1
#
_cell.length_a   1.000
_cell.length_b   1.000
_cell.length_c   1.000
_cell.angle_alpha   90.00
_cell.angle_beta   90.00
_cell.angle_gamma   90.00
#
_symmetry.space_group_name_H-M   'P 1'
#
loop_
_entity.id
_entity.type
_entity.pdbx_description
1 polymer ?
#
loop_
_entity_poly.entity_id
_entity_poly.type
_entity_poly.pdbx_seq_one_letter_code
_entity_poly.pdbx_strand_id
1 'polypeptide(L)'
;MNNTARTKRCGLCGLPVEEPDPAVHDGCEQMDINRGSGALQRVLLFGFEPPKMKQEHARITRWAEAMIADGLSLCFAQGETMAEQELSRTTEVLRSIGRYLVSHYIVRENESMLRRASRITFVLRGQVKVTFSLFQGRKYVTSVSNGQEQKPGNSSELFALGPGETAHVVHIAENHLGVVSLVVADLDHAFQAEQVAGVWWRAIYIPCGRCLIMATNDGIKLRSLSPVSTCAFCTASRGPRYHQIAWPCPTHHIAIRWVGEPRSYPARMAPVILKESSIGISTYWEHTTMAIHSHDIDEKSLALYSRTGGDAAWIHTPFDDNEAITEIWWGSIGGNGDAMGLRTSKGREVFLGFVGAIPDLDWELASTPAMDNYRIYYDSMSSMGIGGLAFEDPSPVAQGFQPFDPTTIVPPMPDFRYCVEPFFFSSANLHNLSKITVCQIPDKRGISGLLLTYKNGHKEALGEVRLNCLEPPIDVGQQDRVWLRFEYDPTGIIDEHPRLVEISFSPIEPIMCDGTDPAVVGINCLEVLFTDELHWWWSSLQCQVFYDGQGSLQPRDAEKWLLFDD
;
A
#
# COMPACT_ATOMS: atom_id res chain seq x y z
N MET A 1 9.40 7.17 15.36
CA MET A 1 8.89 5.84 15.77
C MET A 1 7.41 6.00 16.10
N ASN A 2 6.53 5.92 15.10
CA ASN A 2 5.10 6.13 15.31
C ASN A 2 4.35 4.81 15.43
N ASN A 3 3.67 4.69 16.57
CA ASN A 3 2.75 3.63 16.94
C ASN A 3 1.46 3.81 16.11
N THR A 4 1.47 3.48 14.82
CA THR A 4 0.24 2.96 14.22
C THR A 4 -0.11 1.75 15.06
N ALA A 5 -1.28 1.75 15.71
CA ALA A 5 -1.74 0.69 16.60
C ALA A 5 -1.60 -0.68 15.93
N ARG A 6 -0.43 -1.30 16.06
CA ARG A 6 -0.19 -2.68 15.69
C ARG A 6 -1.06 -3.44 16.66
N THR A 7 -2.22 -3.88 16.19
CA THR A 7 -3.14 -4.66 16.99
C THR A 7 -2.32 -5.80 17.62
N LYS A 8 -2.07 -5.70 18.93
CA LYS A 8 -1.26 -6.70 19.64
C LYS A 8 -1.95 -8.04 19.45
N ARG A 9 -1.17 -9.08 19.22
CA ARG A 9 -1.69 -10.43 18.99
C ARG A 9 -1.21 -11.36 20.08
N CYS A 10 -2.06 -12.31 20.41
CA CYS A 10 -1.72 -13.40 21.30
C CYS A 10 -0.61 -14.25 20.66
N GLY A 11 0.51 -14.40 21.34
CA GLY A 11 1.65 -15.20 20.86
C GLY A 11 1.38 -16.71 20.71
N LEU A 12 0.23 -17.19 21.18
CA LEU A 12 -0.15 -18.62 21.18
C LEU A 12 -1.24 -18.94 20.15
N CYS A 13 -2.28 -18.10 20.05
CA CYS A 13 -3.39 -18.30 19.11
C CYS A 13 -3.33 -17.39 17.88
N GLY A 14 -2.58 -16.28 17.93
CA GLY A 14 -2.44 -15.33 16.82
C GLY A 14 -3.65 -14.41 16.62
N LEU A 15 -4.62 -14.42 17.53
CA LEU A 15 -5.77 -13.51 17.50
C LEU A 15 -5.44 -12.17 18.19
N PRO A 16 -6.15 -11.07 17.85
CA PRO A 16 -6.03 -9.77 18.51
C PRO A 16 -6.20 -9.83 20.03
N VAL A 17 -5.48 -9.01 20.78
CA VAL A 17 -5.62 -8.78 22.23
C VAL A 17 -5.97 -7.31 22.47
N GLU A 18 -6.83 -7.04 23.45
CA GLU A 18 -7.17 -5.68 23.88
C GLU A 18 -6.03 -5.09 24.75
N GLU A 19 -5.74 -3.79 24.60
CA GLU A 19 -4.71 -3.10 25.39
C GLU A 19 -5.21 -2.80 26.83
N PRO A 20 -4.35 -2.84 27.89
CA PRO A 20 -2.91 -2.57 27.88
C PRO A 20 -1.95 -3.77 28.05
N ASP A 21 -2.38 -4.96 28.48
CA ASP A 21 -1.59 -6.21 28.60
C ASP A 21 -2.54 -7.41 28.84
N PRO A 22 -2.20 -8.70 28.56
CA PRO A 22 -0.91 -9.30 28.18
C PRO A 22 -0.72 -9.54 26.67
N ALA A 23 0.50 -9.92 26.25
CA ALA A 23 0.83 -10.42 24.90
C ALA A 23 0.18 -11.78 24.53
N VAL A 24 -0.70 -12.29 25.39
CA VAL A 24 -1.37 -13.60 25.34
C VAL A 24 -2.75 -13.42 26.01
N HIS A 25 -3.80 -14.08 25.51
CA HIS A 25 -5.09 -14.08 26.22
C HIS A 25 -5.01 -14.87 27.52
N ASP A 26 -5.70 -14.43 28.59
CA ASP A 26 -5.71 -15.13 29.89
C ASP A 26 -6.05 -16.62 29.76
N GLY A 27 -7.07 -16.96 28.95
CA GLY A 27 -7.43 -18.36 28.68
C GLY A 27 -6.37 -19.13 27.87
N CYS A 28 -5.56 -18.42 27.07
CA CYS A 28 -4.42 -19.01 26.38
C CYS A 28 -3.24 -19.29 27.32
N GLU A 29 -3.00 -18.41 28.29
CA GLU A 29 -1.93 -18.57 29.28
C GLU A 29 -2.20 -19.72 30.26
N GLN A 30 -3.47 -19.92 30.62
CA GLN A 30 -3.90 -21.01 31.51
C GLN A 30 -3.80 -22.41 30.86
N MET A 31 -3.53 -22.51 29.56
CA MET A 31 -3.28 -23.80 28.93
C MET A 31 -1.88 -24.31 29.25
N ASP A 32 -1.81 -25.46 29.90
CA ASP A 32 -0.57 -26.21 30.11
C ASP A 32 -0.07 -26.74 28.75
N ILE A 33 0.79 -25.96 28.11
CA ILE A 33 1.38 -26.24 26.79
C ILE A 33 2.67 -27.02 26.99
N ASN A 34 2.64 -28.30 26.60
CA ASN A 34 3.76 -29.22 26.76
C ASN A 34 4.91 -28.91 25.78
N ARG A 35 4.61 -28.26 24.64
CA ARG A 35 5.58 -27.90 23.59
C ARG A 35 5.79 -26.38 23.51
N GLY A 36 6.63 -25.85 24.41
CA GLY A 36 7.27 -24.52 24.41
C GLY A 36 6.60 -23.38 23.62
N SER A 37 6.04 -22.40 24.34
CA SER A 37 5.42 -21.16 23.84
C SER A 37 6.22 -20.44 22.73
N GLY A 38 7.55 -20.39 22.85
CA GLY A 38 8.41 -19.77 21.84
C GLY A 38 8.37 -20.45 20.47
N ALA A 39 8.01 -21.73 20.38
CA ALA A 39 7.83 -22.42 19.10
C ALA A 39 6.52 -22.03 18.41
N LEU A 40 5.43 -21.88 19.17
CA LEU A 40 4.15 -21.39 18.66
C LEU A 40 4.26 -19.95 18.17
N GLN A 41 4.97 -19.09 18.93
CA GLN A 41 5.25 -17.71 18.52
C GLN A 41 5.96 -17.65 17.15
N ARG A 42 6.93 -18.53 16.89
CA ARG A 42 7.64 -18.59 15.59
C ARG A 42 6.71 -18.95 14.44
N VAL A 43 5.81 -19.91 14.64
CA VAL A 43 4.85 -20.36 13.62
C VAL A 43 3.89 -19.23 13.23
N LEU A 44 3.54 -18.36 14.19
CA LEU A 44 2.62 -17.23 14.03
C LEU A 44 3.33 -15.92 13.65
N LEU A 45 4.66 -15.91 13.63
CA LEU A 45 5.42 -14.74 13.22
C LEU A 45 5.08 -14.40 11.78
N PHE A 46 4.78 -13.15 11.50
CA PHE A 46 4.53 -12.74 10.13
C PHE A 46 5.84 -12.52 9.39
N GLY A 47 5.94 -13.08 8.17
CA GLY A 47 6.96 -12.64 7.22
C GLY A 47 6.71 -11.21 6.76
N PHE A 48 5.44 -10.79 6.79
CA PHE A 48 4.99 -9.44 6.46
C PHE A 48 3.55 -9.16 6.89
N GLU A 49 3.11 -7.91 6.86
CA GLU A 49 1.77 -7.53 7.30
C GLU A 49 0.66 -8.13 6.40
N PRO A 50 -0.38 -8.78 6.95
CA PRO A 50 -1.49 -9.29 6.17
C PRO A 50 -2.26 -8.13 5.53
N PRO A 51 -2.79 -8.32 4.31
CA PRO A 51 -3.43 -7.24 3.56
C PRO A 51 -4.62 -6.60 4.28
N LYS A 52 -5.37 -7.36 5.10
CA LYS A 52 -6.50 -6.87 5.91
C LYS A 52 -6.61 -7.70 7.19
N MET A 53 -5.96 -7.25 8.26
CA MET A 53 -5.87 -7.99 9.53
C MET A 53 -7.23 -8.42 10.10
N LYS A 54 -8.26 -7.55 10.03
CA LYS A 54 -9.63 -7.86 10.44
C LYS A 54 -10.26 -9.00 9.62
N GLN A 55 -10.04 -9.03 8.32
CA GLN A 55 -10.58 -10.07 7.44
C GLN A 55 -9.90 -11.41 7.69
N GLU A 56 -8.58 -11.40 7.88
CA GLU A 56 -7.83 -12.60 8.20
C GLU A 56 -8.25 -13.17 9.56
N HIS A 57 -8.44 -12.30 10.56
CA HIS A 57 -9.00 -12.69 11.85
C HIS A 57 -10.39 -13.32 11.69
N ALA A 58 -11.32 -12.62 11.03
CA ALA A 58 -12.67 -13.13 10.79
C ALA A 58 -12.67 -14.47 10.01
N ARG A 59 -11.68 -14.70 9.15
CA ARG A 59 -11.51 -15.98 8.46
C ARG A 59 -11.07 -17.09 9.41
N ILE A 60 -10.04 -16.85 10.24
CA ILE A 60 -9.53 -17.83 11.20
C ILE A 60 -10.61 -18.17 12.24
N THR A 61 -11.31 -17.16 12.77
CA THR A 61 -12.41 -17.33 13.72
C THR A 61 -13.53 -18.19 13.13
N ARG A 62 -14.02 -17.87 11.92
CA ARG A 62 -15.06 -18.66 11.25
C ARG A 62 -14.63 -20.10 10.97
N TRP A 63 -13.37 -20.31 10.59
CA TRP A 63 -12.82 -21.65 10.41
C TRP A 63 -12.81 -22.43 11.74
N ALA A 64 -12.32 -21.83 12.81
CA ALA A 64 -12.28 -22.47 14.13
C ALA A 64 -13.69 -22.77 14.66
N GLU A 65 -14.63 -21.84 14.54
CA GLU A 65 -16.04 -22.05 14.91
C GLU A 65 -16.66 -23.25 14.17
N ALA A 66 -16.38 -23.38 12.88
CA ALA A 66 -16.86 -24.52 12.08
C ALA A 66 -16.24 -25.84 12.57
N MET A 67 -14.92 -25.90 12.78
CA MET A 67 -14.26 -27.12 13.25
C MET A 67 -14.71 -27.53 14.66
N ILE A 68 -14.94 -26.55 15.55
CA ILE A 68 -15.47 -26.82 16.89
C ILE A 68 -16.91 -27.33 16.78
N ALA A 69 -17.76 -26.69 15.97
CA ALA A 69 -19.15 -27.13 15.80
C ALA A 69 -19.23 -28.55 15.22
N ASP A 70 -18.40 -28.88 14.23
CA ASP A 70 -18.33 -30.22 13.65
C ASP A 70 -17.87 -31.26 14.69
N GLY A 71 -16.82 -30.92 15.46
CA GLY A 71 -16.32 -31.78 16.54
C GLY A 71 -17.35 -32.00 17.65
N LEU A 72 -18.05 -30.95 18.09
CA LEU A 72 -19.12 -31.03 19.07
C LEU A 72 -20.30 -31.84 18.54
N SER A 73 -20.69 -31.64 17.28
CA SER A 73 -21.75 -32.42 16.63
C SER A 73 -21.43 -33.91 16.66
N LEU A 74 -20.20 -34.29 16.30
CA LEU A 74 -19.73 -35.68 16.38
C LEU A 74 -19.74 -36.23 17.81
N CYS A 75 -19.28 -35.45 18.80
CA CYS A 75 -19.29 -35.87 20.20
C CYS A 75 -20.71 -36.10 20.71
N PHE A 76 -21.62 -35.15 20.47
CA PHE A 76 -23.01 -35.25 20.92
C PHE A 76 -23.81 -36.31 20.17
N ALA A 77 -23.47 -36.60 18.91
CA ALA A 77 -24.08 -37.70 18.17
C ALA A 77 -23.75 -39.08 18.78
N GLN A 78 -22.62 -39.18 19.50
CA GLN A 78 -22.21 -40.37 20.25
C GLN A 78 -22.72 -40.37 21.70
N GLY A 79 -23.48 -39.35 22.11
CA GLY A 79 -24.03 -39.22 23.45
C GLY A 79 -25.06 -40.30 23.80
N GLU A 80 -25.15 -40.61 25.09
CA GLU A 80 -26.03 -41.66 25.63
C GLU A 80 -27.48 -41.16 25.80
N THR A 81 -27.69 -39.85 25.81
CA THR A 81 -29.02 -39.24 26.02
C THR A 81 -29.65 -38.76 24.71
N MET A 82 -30.98 -38.79 24.65
CA MET A 82 -31.75 -38.18 23.54
C MET A 82 -31.45 -36.69 23.37
N ALA A 83 -31.22 -35.97 24.47
CA ALA A 83 -30.94 -34.53 24.44
C ALA A 83 -29.60 -34.22 23.77
N GLU A 84 -28.57 -35.04 24.00
CA GLU A 84 -27.27 -34.91 23.31
C GLU A 84 -27.44 -35.20 21.81
N GLN A 85 -28.14 -36.27 21.44
CA GLN A 85 -28.37 -36.60 20.04
C GLN A 85 -29.20 -35.54 19.31
N GLU A 86 -30.14 -34.88 19.99
CA GLU A 86 -30.88 -33.74 19.44
C GLU A 86 -29.98 -32.50 19.29
N LEU A 87 -29.16 -32.20 20.30
CA LEU A 87 -28.20 -31.10 20.25
C LEU A 87 -27.16 -31.26 19.13
N SER A 88 -26.78 -32.50 18.79
CA SER A 88 -25.85 -32.80 17.70
C SER A 88 -26.31 -32.28 16.33
N ARG A 89 -27.61 -32.08 16.14
CA ARG A 89 -28.23 -31.62 14.88
C ARG A 89 -28.41 -30.09 14.83
N THR A 90 -28.17 -29.40 15.93
CA THR A 90 -28.46 -27.96 16.05
C THR A 90 -27.20 -27.12 15.76
N THR A 91 -26.84 -27.04 14.48
CA THR A 91 -25.57 -26.42 14.02
C THR A 91 -25.40 -24.98 14.52
N GLU A 92 -26.45 -24.19 14.59
CA GLU A 92 -26.39 -22.79 15.06
C GLU A 92 -26.01 -22.69 16.54
N VAL A 93 -26.60 -23.53 17.39
CA VAL A 93 -26.27 -23.59 18.82
C VAL A 93 -24.83 -24.06 19.03
N LEU A 94 -24.39 -25.08 18.29
CA LEU A 94 -23.01 -25.58 18.37
C LEU A 94 -21.99 -24.54 17.92
N ARG A 95 -22.28 -23.74 16.88
CA ARG A 95 -21.43 -22.59 16.49
C ARG A 95 -21.42 -21.50 17.55
N SER A 96 -22.56 -21.22 18.17
CA SER A 96 -22.65 -20.24 19.26
C SER A 96 -21.79 -20.65 20.47
N ILE A 97 -21.81 -21.93 20.83
CA ILE A 97 -20.89 -22.50 21.85
C ILE A 97 -19.44 -22.38 21.37
N GLY A 98 -19.17 -22.71 20.11
CA GLY A 98 -17.83 -22.66 19.51
C GLY A 98 -17.15 -21.30 19.61
N ARG A 99 -17.91 -20.20 19.56
CA ARG A 99 -17.37 -18.83 19.71
C ARG A 99 -16.55 -18.62 20.97
N TYR A 100 -16.95 -19.24 22.09
CA TYR A 100 -16.25 -19.13 23.37
C TYR A 100 -14.98 -19.99 23.45
N LEU A 101 -14.79 -20.92 22.52
CA LEU A 101 -13.70 -21.89 22.52
C LEU A 101 -12.66 -21.64 21.42
N VAL A 102 -12.86 -20.62 20.57
CA VAL A 102 -12.02 -20.34 19.39
C VAL A 102 -10.54 -20.22 19.76
N SER A 103 -10.20 -19.40 20.76
CA SER A 103 -8.80 -19.18 21.15
C SER A 103 -8.15 -20.46 21.68
N HIS A 104 -8.85 -21.21 22.54
CA HIS A 104 -8.38 -22.49 23.09
C HIS A 104 -8.18 -23.55 22.01
N TYR A 105 -9.15 -23.69 21.12
CA TYR A 105 -9.07 -24.61 19.99
C TYR A 105 -7.85 -24.33 19.11
N ILE A 106 -7.63 -23.05 18.75
CA ILE A 106 -6.49 -22.67 17.91
C ILE A 106 -5.16 -22.99 18.58
N VAL A 107 -4.99 -22.71 19.88
CA VAL A 107 -3.74 -23.05 20.58
C VAL A 107 -3.52 -24.56 20.59
N ARG A 108 -4.54 -25.34 20.96
CA ARG A 108 -4.43 -26.81 21.01
C ARG A 108 -4.15 -27.40 19.64
N GLU A 109 -4.75 -26.86 18.59
CA GLU A 109 -4.50 -27.30 17.23
C GLU A 109 -3.10 -26.92 16.75
N ASN A 110 -2.64 -25.69 17.03
CA ASN A 110 -1.27 -25.29 16.73
C ASN A 110 -0.26 -26.20 17.47
N GLU A 111 -0.53 -26.54 18.74
CA GLU A 111 0.31 -27.43 19.56
C GLU A 111 0.33 -28.87 19.03
N SER A 112 -0.82 -29.42 18.64
CA SER A 112 -0.96 -30.79 18.14
C SER A 112 -0.15 -31.00 16.84
N MET A 113 -0.14 -29.97 16.00
CA MET A 113 0.58 -29.96 14.73
C MET A 113 2.08 -29.73 14.87
N LEU A 114 2.51 -29.04 15.93
CA LEU A 114 3.89 -28.57 16.06
C LEU A 114 4.91 -29.72 16.02
N ARG A 115 5.94 -29.57 15.20
CA ARG A 115 7.13 -30.44 15.13
C ARG A 115 8.40 -29.63 15.36
N ARG A 116 9.55 -30.30 15.36
CA ARG A 116 10.86 -29.63 15.46
C ARG A 116 11.11 -28.84 14.17
N ALA A 117 11.42 -27.55 14.31
CA ALA A 117 11.89 -26.73 13.21
C ALA A 117 13.11 -27.38 12.54
N SER A 118 13.18 -27.30 11.22
CA SER A 118 14.21 -28.00 10.45
C SER A 118 14.65 -27.18 9.23
N ARG A 119 15.83 -27.52 8.72
CA ARG A 119 16.35 -27.01 7.46
C ARG A 119 16.69 -28.21 6.61
N ILE A 120 16.17 -28.23 5.39
CA ILE A 120 16.40 -29.29 4.42
C ILE A 120 16.92 -28.66 3.14
N THR A 121 17.81 -29.36 2.44
CA THR A 121 18.32 -28.91 1.15
C THR A 121 17.83 -29.83 0.04
N PHE A 122 17.54 -29.25 -1.12
CA PHE A 122 17.16 -29.98 -2.32
C PHE A 122 17.76 -29.31 -3.56
N VAL A 123 17.74 -30.02 -4.69
CA VAL A 123 18.20 -29.55 -6.00
C VAL A 123 17.07 -29.67 -7.04
N LEU A 124 17.18 -28.95 -8.15
CA LEU A 124 16.19 -28.97 -9.24
C LEU A 124 16.49 -30.06 -10.29
N ARG A 125 16.94 -31.21 -9.81
CA ARG A 125 17.33 -32.35 -10.65
C ARG A 125 16.59 -33.60 -10.20
N GLY A 126 16.07 -34.35 -11.16
CA GLY A 126 15.26 -35.55 -10.88
C GLY A 126 13.91 -35.19 -10.27
N GLN A 127 13.38 -36.05 -9.41
CA GLN A 127 12.07 -35.83 -8.80
C GLN A 127 12.14 -34.86 -7.63
N VAL A 128 11.30 -33.82 -7.66
CA VAL A 128 11.08 -32.92 -6.52
C VAL A 128 9.71 -33.22 -5.94
N LYS A 129 9.68 -33.70 -4.70
CA LYS A 129 8.45 -33.99 -3.97
C LYS A 129 8.13 -32.83 -3.04
N VAL A 130 6.90 -32.34 -3.12
CA VAL A 130 6.36 -31.29 -2.26
C VAL A 130 5.22 -31.88 -1.42
N THR A 131 5.26 -31.67 -0.11
CA THR A 131 4.18 -32.08 0.79
C THR A 131 3.47 -30.88 1.37
N PHE A 132 2.18 -31.05 1.68
CA PHE A 132 1.36 -29.97 2.22
C PHE A 132 0.69 -30.38 3.52
N SER A 133 0.36 -29.37 4.32
CA SER A 133 -0.43 -29.48 5.54
C SER A 133 -1.45 -28.36 5.58
N LEU A 134 -2.61 -28.64 6.18
CA LEU A 134 -3.59 -27.61 6.49
C LEU A 134 -3.22 -26.94 7.82
N PHE A 135 -3.06 -25.63 7.84
CA PHE A 135 -2.83 -24.86 9.05
C PHE A 135 -3.81 -23.69 9.10
N GLN A 136 -4.60 -23.61 10.17
CA GLN A 136 -5.64 -22.59 10.36
C GLN A 136 -6.55 -22.42 9.15
N GLY A 137 -6.99 -23.54 8.57
CA GLY A 137 -7.88 -23.58 7.42
C GLY A 137 -7.25 -23.19 6.08
N ARG A 138 -5.92 -23.12 5.98
CA ARG A 138 -5.20 -22.87 4.71
C ARG A 138 -4.16 -23.95 4.42
N LYS A 139 -4.00 -24.30 3.15
CA LYS A 139 -2.95 -25.20 2.67
C LYS A 139 -1.61 -24.46 2.66
N TYR A 140 -0.60 -25.06 3.29
CA TYR A 140 0.79 -24.59 3.25
C TYR A 140 1.70 -25.72 2.79
N VAL A 141 2.84 -25.35 2.20
CA VAL A 141 3.91 -26.30 1.92
C VAL A 141 4.59 -26.68 3.22
N THR A 142 4.68 -27.97 3.52
CA THR A 142 5.32 -28.51 4.73
C THR A 142 6.78 -28.85 4.45
N SER A 143 7.06 -29.59 3.38
CA SER A 143 8.43 -30.00 3.04
C SER A 143 8.63 -30.13 1.55
N VAL A 144 9.89 -30.02 1.13
CA VAL A 144 10.37 -30.22 -0.24
C VAL A 144 11.60 -31.11 -0.20
N SER A 145 11.66 -32.15 -1.02
CA SER A 145 12.75 -33.12 -1.00
C SER A 145 12.99 -33.77 -2.38
N ASN A 146 14.19 -34.30 -2.59
CA ASN A 146 14.47 -35.18 -3.72
C ASN A 146 14.30 -36.66 -3.29
N GLY A 147 13.11 -37.26 -3.48
CA GLY A 147 12.89 -38.70 -3.25
C GLY A 147 12.58 -39.16 -1.82
N GLN A 148 12.31 -40.47 -1.67
CA GLN A 148 11.35 -41.11 -0.73
C GLN A 148 11.47 -40.80 0.78
N GLU A 149 10.58 -39.95 1.30
CA GLU A 149 9.89 -40.25 2.57
C GLU A 149 8.38 -40.40 2.31
N GLN A 150 7.88 -41.63 2.50
CA GLN A 150 6.46 -41.91 2.64
C GLN A 150 6.12 -41.85 4.13
N LYS A 151 5.36 -40.81 4.53
CA LYS A 151 4.41 -40.95 5.62
C LYS A 151 3.02 -41.01 4.99
N PRO A 152 2.25 -42.10 5.19
CA PRO A 152 0.88 -42.18 4.70
C PRO A 152 0.04 -41.09 5.39
N GLY A 153 -0.71 -40.31 4.60
CA GLY A 153 -1.68 -39.33 5.11
C GLY A 153 -1.52 -37.88 4.64
N ASN A 154 -0.37 -37.48 4.07
CA ASN A 154 -0.19 -36.11 3.56
C ASN A 154 -0.46 -36.03 2.05
N SER A 155 -1.26 -35.05 1.63
CA SER A 155 -1.36 -34.67 0.21
C SER A 155 0.02 -34.25 -0.29
N SER A 156 0.55 -34.95 -1.30
CA SER A 156 1.84 -34.64 -1.90
C SER A 156 1.69 -34.36 -3.38
N GLU A 157 2.30 -33.29 -3.86
CA GLU A 157 2.48 -33.03 -5.28
C GLU A 157 3.88 -33.50 -5.68
N LEU A 158 3.95 -34.27 -6.75
CA LEU A 158 5.20 -34.80 -7.28
C LEU A 158 5.51 -34.07 -8.57
N PHE A 159 6.57 -33.27 -8.57
CA PHE A 159 7.15 -32.71 -9.78
C PHE A 159 8.16 -33.73 -10.29
N ALA A 160 7.70 -34.64 -11.15
CA ALA A 160 8.56 -35.58 -11.84
C ALA A 160 9.08 -34.93 -13.11
N LEU A 161 10.36 -34.57 -13.10
CA LEU A 161 11.10 -34.31 -14.34
C LEU A 161 11.35 -35.66 -15.04
N GLY A 162 11.25 -35.68 -16.37
CA GLY A 162 11.59 -36.84 -17.17
C GLY A 162 13.03 -37.31 -16.94
N PRO A 163 13.37 -38.58 -17.25
CA PRO A 163 14.73 -39.07 -17.11
C PRO A 163 15.72 -38.22 -17.92
N GLY A 164 16.60 -37.49 -17.23
CA GLY A 164 17.59 -36.58 -17.85
C GLY A 164 17.17 -35.11 -17.89
N GLU A 165 15.91 -34.79 -17.59
CA GLU A 165 15.41 -33.42 -17.53
C GLU A 165 15.85 -32.72 -16.24
N THR A 166 16.08 -31.42 -16.34
CA THR A 166 16.51 -30.55 -15.25
C THR A 166 15.60 -29.33 -15.25
N ALA A 167 15.02 -29.01 -14.10
CA ALA A 167 14.31 -27.76 -13.93
C ALA A 167 15.30 -26.67 -13.57
N HIS A 168 14.96 -25.46 -13.94
CA HIS A 168 15.87 -24.33 -13.84
C HIS A 168 15.33 -23.22 -12.95
N VAL A 169 14.06 -23.29 -12.57
CA VAL A 169 13.43 -22.28 -11.71
C VAL A 169 12.43 -22.90 -10.74
N VAL A 170 12.36 -22.31 -9.54
CA VAL A 170 11.27 -22.55 -8.58
C VAL A 170 10.51 -21.26 -8.35
N HIS A 171 9.21 -21.28 -8.67
CA HIS A 171 8.27 -20.23 -8.31
C HIS A 171 7.66 -20.53 -6.96
N ILE A 172 7.60 -19.50 -6.13
CA ILE A 172 7.26 -19.62 -4.72
C ILE A 172 6.17 -18.62 -4.45
N ALA A 173 4.97 -19.13 -4.18
CA ALA A 173 3.88 -18.33 -3.66
C ALA A 173 3.96 -18.32 -2.13
N GLU A 174 3.99 -17.13 -1.55
CA GLU A 174 4.03 -16.94 -0.10
C GLU A 174 3.04 -15.88 0.35
N ASN A 175 2.42 -16.12 1.50
CA ASN A 175 1.58 -15.14 2.19
C ASN A 175 2.29 -14.66 3.48
N HIS A 176 1.61 -13.84 4.27
CA HIS A 176 2.13 -13.30 5.52
C HIS A 176 2.62 -14.35 6.53
N LEU A 177 2.18 -15.61 6.43
CA LEU A 177 2.53 -16.71 7.33
C LEU A 177 3.54 -17.71 6.75
N GLY A 178 3.70 -17.80 5.43
CA GLY A 178 4.67 -18.73 4.84
C GLY A 178 4.33 -19.16 3.42
N VAL A 179 4.99 -20.22 2.97
CA VAL A 179 4.89 -20.71 1.59
C VAL A 179 3.60 -21.49 1.40
N VAL A 180 2.77 -21.03 0.47
CA VAL A 180 1.46 -21.62 0.17
C VAL A 180 1.48 -22.50 -1.08
N SER A 181 2.39 -22.24 -2.03
CA SER A 181 2.55 -23.05 -3.22
C SER A 181 3.99 -22.99 -3.76
N LEU A 182 4.38 -24.04 -4.48
CA LEU A 182 5.64 -24.15 -5.20
C LEU A 182 5.38 -24.70 -6.59
N VAL A 183 6.01 -24.12 -7.60
CA VAL A 183 6.01 -24.64 -8.97
C VAL A 183 7.46 -24.76 -9.43
N VAL A 184 7.84 -25.96 -9.85
CA VAL A 184 9.15 -26.27 -10.41
C VAL A 184 9.00 -26.29 -11.93
N ALA A 185 9.80 -25.48 -12.63
CA ALA A 185 9.65 -25.28 -14.06
C ALA A 185 11.01 -25.17 -14.78
N ASP A 186 10.96 -25.33 -16.10
CA ASP A 186 12.06 -24.97 -17.00
C ASP A 186 12.10 -23.43 -17.20
N LEU A 187 13.24 -22.88 -17.60
CA LEU A 187 13.41 -21.46 -17.95
C LEU A 187 12.44 -21.01 -19.05
N ASP A 188 12.17 -21.88 -20.02
CA ASP A 188 11.33 -21.57 -21.18
C ASP A 188 9.83 -21.80 -20.91
N HIS A 189 9.48 -22.34 -19.75
CA HIS A 189 8.09 -22.60 -19.40
C HIS A 189 7.43 -21.34 -18.84
N ALA A 190 6.52 -20.75 -19.61
CA ALA A 190 5.70 -19.64 -19.15
C ALA A 190 4.70 -20.13 -18.10
N PHE A 191 4.99 -19.91 -16.81
CA PHE A 191 4.01 -20.14 -15.75
C PHE A 191 3.25 -18.85 -15.44
N GLN A 192 1.93 -18.95 -15.51
CA GLN A 192 0.98 -17.89 -15.21
C GLN A 192 0.14 -18.30 -14.01
N ALA A 193 -0.09 -17.36 -13.10
CA ALA A 193 -1.02 -17.52 -12.01
C ALA A 193 -1.76 -16.21 -11.79
N GLU A 194 -3.03 -16.32 -11.39
CA GLU A 194 -3.85 -15.17 -11.04
C GLU A 194 -3.30 -14.45 -9.80
N GLN A 195 -3.48 -13.13 -9.78
CA GLN A 195 -3.16 -12.33 -8.61
C GLN A 195 -4.13 -12.67 -7.47
N VAL A 196 -3.58 -13.13 -6.34
CA VAL A 196 -4.36 -13.42 -5.13
C VAL A 196 -3.98 -12.42 -4.04
N ALA A 197 -4.97 -11.73 -3.48
CA ALA A 197 -4.74 -10.74 -2.43
C ALA A 197 -3.97 -11.33 -1.24
N GLY A 198 -2.84 -10.71 -0.88
CA GLY A 198 -1.98 -11.14 0.22
C GLY A 198 -1.03 -12.31 -0.10
N VAL A 199 -0.98 -12.74 -1.35
CA VAL A 199 -0.03 -13.74 -1.85
C VAL A 199 0.93 -13.05 -2.82
N TRP A 200 2.20 -13.38 -2.69
CA TRP A 200 3.27 -12.85 -3.51
C TRP A 200 4.10 -13.99 -4.08
N TRP A 201 4.57 -13.82 -5.31
CA TRP A 201 5.32 -14.77 -6.09
C TRP A 201 6.77 -14.33 -6.24
N ARG A 202 7.72 -15.16 -5.82
CA ARG A 202 9.14 -14.97 -6.13
C ARG A 202 9.70 -16.18 -6.87
N ALA A 203 10.84 -15.99 -7.52
CA ALA A 203 11.47 -17.04 -8.32
C ALA A 203 12.93 -17.23 -7.92
N ILE A 204 13.33 -18.49 -7.68
CA ILE A 204 14.74 -18.86 -7.50
C ILE A 204 15.21 -19.50 -8.81
N TYR A 205 16.13 -18.82 -9.50
CA TYR A 205 16.72 -19.32 -10.74
C TYR A 205 17.98 -20.12 -10.42
N ILE A 206 17.98 -21.39 -10.80
CA ILE A 206 19.14 -22.28 -10.77
C ILE A 206 19.31 -22.92 -12.15
N PRO A 207 19.82 -22.17 -13.15
CA PRO A 207 20.01 -22.70 -14.50
C PRO A 207 20.91 -23.95 -14.58
N CYS A 208 21.81 -24.18 -13.63
CA CYS A 208 22.60 -25.43 -13.63
C CYS A 208 21.85 -26.66 -13.09
N GLY A 209 20.69 -26.47 -12.45
CA GLY A 209 19.90 -27.49 -11.73
C GLY A 209 20.57 -28.15 -10.52
N ARG A 210 21.85 -27.87 -10.26
CA ARG A 210 22.68 -28.57 -9.26
C ARG A 210 22.94 -27.77 -7.99
N CYS A 211 22.73 -26.46 -7.99
CA CYS A 211 22.91 -25.65 -6.78
C CYS A 211 21.84 -26.04 -5.73
N LEU A 212 22.26 -26.03 -4.47
CA LEU A 212 21.40 -26.37 -3.34
C LEU A 212 20.46 -25.21 -3.01
N ILE A 213 19.17 -25.53 -2.84
CA ILE A 213 18.17 -24.64 -2.25
C ILE A 213 17.93 -25.13 -0.82
N MET A 214 18.07 -24.23 0.14
CA MET A 214 17.69 -24.47 1.52
C MET A 214 16.23 -24.06 1.73
N ALA A 215 15.43 -25.01 2.19
CA ALA A 215 14.08 -24.80 2.68
C ALA A 215 14.09 -24.79 4.21
N THR A 216 13.57 -23.70 4.80
CA THR A 216 13.47 -23.54 6.26
C THR A 216 12.04 -23.78 6.71
N ASN A 217 11.83 -24.73 7.62
CA ASN A 217 10.54 -25.11 8.20
C ASN A 217 10.44 -24.65 9.67
N ASP A 218 9.30 -24.08 10.06
CA ASP A 218 9.06 -23.55 11.43
C ASP A 218 8.59 -24.60 12.46
N GLY A 219 8.37 -25.83 12.02
CA GLY A 219 7.76 -26.93 12.77
C GLY A 219 6.40 -27.35 12.20
N ILE A 220 5.76 -26.55 11.34
CA ILE A 220 4.48 -26.85 10.70
C ILE A 220 4.56 -26.64 9.18
N LYS A 221 5.18 -25.55 8.73
CA LYS A 221 5.21 -25.11 7.34
C LYS A 221 6.54 -24.52 6.94
N LEU A 222 6.80 -24.48 5.63
CA LEU A 222 7.92 -23.78 5.05
C LEU A 222 7.73 -22.26 5.19
N ARG A 223 8.80 -21.61 5.66
CA ARG A 223 8.88 -20.17 5.89
C ARG A 223 9.66 -19.45 4.81
N SER A 224 10.71 -20.07 4.32
CA SER A 224 11.56 -19.47 3.31
C SER A 224 12.28 -20.55 2.50
N LEU A 225 12.58 -20.20 1.27
CA LEU A 225 13.50 -20.93 0.41
C LEU A 225 14.56 -19.95 -0.07
N SER A 226 15.82 -20.36 0.00
CA SER A 226 16.95 -19.52 -0.39
C SER A 226 18.06 -20.38 -1.01
N PRO A 227 18.80 -19.86 -2.01
CA PRO A 227 19.99 -20.56 -2.49
C PRO A 227 21.07 -20.61 -1.39
N VAL A 228 21.74 -21.75 -1.24
CA VAL A 228 22.80 -21.95 -0.20
C VAL A 228 24.17 -21.47 -0.69
N SER A 229 24.40 -21.56 -2.00
CA SER A 229 25.57 -21.02 -2.70
C SER A 229 25.35 -21.23 -4.20
N THR A 230 25.13 -20.14 -4.95
CA THR A 230 24.98 -20.23 -6.41
C THR A 230 26.35 -20.33 -7.05
N CYS A 231 26.52 -21.28 -7.98
CA CYS A 231 27.70 -21.28 -8.84
C CYS A 231 27.74 -20.02 -9.72
N ALA A 232 28.92 -19.66 -10.23
CA ALA A 232 29.12 -18.46 -11.05
C ALA A 232 28.12 -18.36 -12.22
N PHE A 233 27.78 -19.50 -12.84
CA PHE A 233 26.78 -19.59 -13.90
C PHE A 233 25.38 -19.14 -13.45
N CYS A 234 24.91 -19.60 -12.29
CA CYS A 234 23.61 -19.19 -11.74
C CYS A 234 23.60 -17.74 -11.24
N THR A 235 24.75 -17.21 -10.78
CA THR A 235 24.85 -15.83 -10.31
C THR A 235 24.85 -14.83 -11.48
N ALA A 236 25.46 -15.20 -12.62
CA ALA A 236 25.54 -14.36 -13.80
C ALA A 236 24.19 -14.11 -14.50
N SER A 237 23.20 -14.99 -14.33
CA SER A 237 21.96 -14.94 -15.11
C SER A 237 20.96 -13.84 -14.70
N ARG A 238 20.86 -13.46 -13.41
CA ARG A 238 19.90 -12.43 -12.94
C ARG A 238 20.37 -11.60 -11.72
N GLY A 239 21.66 -11.63 -11.39
CA GLY A 239 22.20 -10.92 -10.22
C GLY A 239 21.86 -11.60 -8.87
N PRO A 240 22.61 -11.30 -7.80
CA PRO A 240 22.57 -12.10 -6.56
C PRO A 240 21.25 -12.00 -5.78
N ARG A 241 20.46 -10.93 -5.95
CA ARG A 241 19.29 -10.63 -5.11
C ARG A 241 17.93 -10.82 -5.77
N TYR A 242 17.87 -11.23 -7.05
CA TYR A 242 16.59 -11.40 -7.76
C TYR A 242 15.62 -12.35 -7.05
N HIS A 243 16.15 -13.38 -6.38
CA HIS A 243 15.37 -14.35 -5.60
C HIS A 243 14.67 -13.75 -4.37
N GLN A 244 14.98 -12.51 -4.02
CA GLN A 244 14.39 -11.75 -2.92
C GLN A 244 13.36 -10.74 -3.42
N ILE A 245 13.05 -10.70 -4.73
CA ILE A 245 12.02 -9.85 -5.31
C ILE A 245 10.76 -10.68 -5.51
N ALA A 246 9.65 -10.18 -4.98
CA ALA A 246 8.35 -10.82 -5.07
C ALA A 246 7.34 -9.93 -5.80
N TRP A 247 6.47 -10.58 -6.56
CA TRP A 247 5.55 -10.01 -7.54
C TRP A 247 4.11 -10.46 -7.22
N PRO A 248 3.07 -9.70 -7.61
CA PRO A 248 1.68 -10.09 -7.40
C PRO A 248 1.28 -11.33 -8.22
N CYS A 249 1.96 -11.55 -9.34
CA CYS A 249 1.81 -12.70 -10.23
C CYS A 249 3.21 -13.18 -10.68
N PRO A 250 3.36 -14.43 -11.13
CA PRO A 250 4.64 -14.93 -11.60
C PRO A 250 5.11 -14.17 -12.85
N THR A 251 6.21 -13.42 -12.74
CA THR A 251 6.82 -12.69 -13.86
C THR A 251 7.86 -13.58 -14.55
N HIS A 252 7.43 -14.35 -15.56
CA HIS A 252 8.33 -15.32 -16.20
C HIS A 252 9.27 -14.76 -17.26
N HIS A 253 8.90 -13.70 -18.01
CA HIS A 253 9.63 -13.40 -19.24
C HIS A 253 9.78 -11.93 -19.58
N ILE A 254 9.34 -11.04 -18.69
CA ILE A 254 9.46 -9.61 -18.96
C ILE A 254 10.89 -9.21 -18.60
N ALA A 255 11.59 -8.59 -19.54
CA ALA A 255 12.81 -7.86 -19.24
C ALA A 255 12.38 -6.68 -18.36
N ILE A 256 12.34 -6.91 -17.04
CA ILE A 256 11.94 -5.90 -16.10
C ILE A 256 13.07 -4.88 -16.04
N ARG A 257 12.80 -3.71 -16.61
CA ARG A 257 13.69 -2.57 -16.51
C ARG A 257 13.50 -1.91 -15.15
N TRP A 258 14.60 -1.49 -14.55
CA TRP A 258 14.62 -0.84 -13.25
C TRP A 258 14.98 0.62 -13.39
N VAL A 259 14.28 1.47 -12.63
CA VAL A 259 14.73 2.82 -12.27
C VAL A 259 14.94 2.81 -10.77
N GLY A 260 16.15 3.14 -10.31
CA GLY A 260 16.55 2.91 -8.93
C GLY A 260 16.64 1.41 -8.56
N GLU A 261 16.78 1.13 -7.26
CA GLU A 261 16.83 -0.22 -6.71
C GLU A 261 16.01 -0.35 -5.41
N PRO A 262 15.33 -1.48 -5.18
CA PRO A 262 14.66 -1.73 -3.90
C PRO A 262 15.63 -1.60 -2.71
N ARG A 263 15.22 -0.83 -1.71
CA ARG A 263 16.07 -0.51 -0.54
C ARG A 263 16.04 -1.58 0.53
N SER A 264 14.98 -2.37 0.55
CA SER A 264 14.80 -3.44 1.51
C SER A 264 14.51 -4.75 0.80
N TYR A 265 15.12 -5.84 1.30
CA TYR A 265 14.85 -7.19 0.81
C TYR A 265 14.26 -8.03 1.94
N PRO A 266 13.26 -8.88 1.65
CA PRO A 266 12.64 -9.09 0.34
C PRO A 266 11.79 -7.91 -0.13
N ALA A 267 11.96 -7.53 -1.40
CA ALA A 267 11.23 -6.44 -2.04
C ALA A 267 9.89 -6.97 -2.57
N ARG A 268 8.81 -6.18 -2.43
CA ARG A 268 7.49 -6.55 -2.92
C ARG A 268 6.95 -5.48 -3.86
N MET A 269 6.89 -5.87 -5.13
CA MET A 269 6.65 -4.98 -6.24
C MET A 269 5.14 -4.85 -6.47
N ALA A 270 4.50 -3.84 -5.88
CA ALA A 270 3.07 -3.62 -6.05
C ALA A 270 2.75 -3.04 -7.43
N PRO A 271 1.73 -3.57 -8.14
CA PRO A 271 1.38 -3.10 -9.46
C PRO A 271 0.55 -1.81 -9.38
N VAL A 272 0.80 -0.90 -10.31
CA VAL A 272 -0.06 0.22 -10.71
C VAL A 272 -0.47 -0.06 -12.15
N ILE A 273 -1.77 -0.15 -12.40
CA ILE A 273 -2.32 -0.47 -13.72
C ILE A 273 -2.98 0.80 -14.24
N LEU A 274 -2.44 1.34 -15.34
CA LEU A 274 -2.99 2.47 -16.07
C LEU A 274 -3.82 1.93 -17.24
N LYS A 275 -5.13 2.10 -17.16
CA LYS A 275 -6.11 1.71 -18.18
C LYS A 275 -6.71 2.94 -18.84
N GLU A 276 -7.36 2.75 -19.99
CA GLU A 276 -8.20 3.76 -20.62
C GLU A 276 -9.34 4.25 -19.70
N SER A 277 -9.86 3.38 -18.82
CA SER A 277 -10.89 3.73 -17.82
C SER A 277 -10.34 4.43 -16.57
N SER A 278 -9.05 4.76 -16.54
CA SER A 278 -8.46 5.42 -15.36
C SER A 278 -8.94 6.86 -15.29
N ILE A 279 -9.51 7.24 -14.15
CA ILE A 279 -10.06 8.58 -13.90
C ILE A 279 -9.08 9.49 -13.17
N GLY A 280 -7.87 9.00 -12.88
CA GLY A 280 -6.82 9.76 -12.24
C GLY A 280 -5.74 8.89 -11.61
N ILE A 281 -4.74 9.53 -11.03
CA ILE A 281 -3.64 8.90 -10.33
C ILE A 281 -3.40 9.65 -9.02
N SER A 282 -2.93 8.95 -7.99
CA SER A 282 -2.58 9.55 -6.72
C SER A 282 -1.26 9.01 -6.19
N THR A 283 -0.49 9.88 -5.55
CA THR A 283 0.72 9.50 -4.80
C THR A 283 0.51 9.74 -3.31
N TYR A 284 0.90 8.76 -2.50
CA TYR A 284 0.98 8.91 -1.04
C TYR A 284 2.39 9.32 -0.68
N TRP A 285 2.51 10.48 -0.04
CA TRP A 285 3.77 11.02 0.44
C TRP A 285 3.79 11.01 1.97
N GLU A 286 4.88 10.50 2.55
CA GLU A 286 5.19 10.57 3.99
C GLU A 286 6.71 10.61 4.13
N HIS A 287 7.27 11.81 4.27
CA HIS A 287 8.71 12.13 4.18
C HIS A 287 9.36 11.89 2.82
N THR A 288 8.76 11.04 1.99
CA THR A 288 9.18 10.65 0.64
C THR A 288 7.98 9.98 -0.06
N THR A 289 8.06 9.64 -1.35
CA THR A 289 6.95 8.95 -2.02
C THR A 289 6.88 7.49 -1.55
N MET A 290 5.74 7.10 -0.95
CA MET A 290 5.55 5.80 -0.29
C MET A 290 4.58 4.86 -1.03
N ALA A 291 3.69 5.42 -1.87
CA ALA A 291 2.81 4.62 -2.72
C ALA A 291 2.35 5.42 -3.94
N ILE A 292 2.03 4.67 -4.99
CA ILE A 292 1.39 5.17 -6.20
C ILE A 292 0.11 4.35 -6.41
N HIS A 293 -0.96 5.01 -6.84
CA HIS A 293 -2.25 4.36 -7.08
C HIS A 293 -2.96 4.96 -8.30
N SER A 294 -3.48 4.12 -9.17
CA SER A 294 -4.33 4.52 -10.29
C SER A 294 -5.80 4.34 -9.90
N HIS A 295 -6.61 5.37 -10.14
CA HIS A 295 -8.05 5.37 -9.88
C HIS A 295 -8.80 4.95 -11.13
N ASP A 296 -9.76 4.03 -10.98
CA ASP A 296 -10.60 3.50 -12.07
C ASP A 296 -12.06 3.89 -11.80
N ILE A 297 -12.85 4.11 -12.85
CA ILE A 297 -14.28 4.42 -12.72
C ILE A 297 -15.05 3.33 -11.96
N ASP A 298 -14.62 2.07 -12.11
CA ASP A 298 -15.22 0.90 -11.45
C ASP A 298 -14.56 0.56 -10.09
N GLU A 299 -13.77 1.48 -9.52
CA GLU A 299 -13.06 1.25 -8.26
C GLU A 299 -14.04 1.05 -7.09
N LYS A 300 -14.16 -0.21 -6.64
CA LYS A 300 -15.09 -0.60 -5.57
C LYS A 300 -14.59 -0.28 -4.15
N SER A 301 -13.30 0.02 -3.97
CA SER A 301 -12.70 0.12 -2.64
C SER A 301 -11.66 1.22 -2.56
N LEU A 302 -11.98 2.27 -1.80
CA LEU A 302 -11.08 3.37 -1.48
C LEU A 302 -10.24 3.10 -0.22
N ALA A 303 -9.93 1.83 0.04
CA ALA A 303 -9.24 1.40 1.27
C ALA A 303 -7.79 1.89 1.36
N LEU A 304 -7.18 2.30 0.25
CA LEU A 304 -5.82 2.87 0.20
C LEU A 304 -5.67 4.10 1.11
N TYR A 305 -6.71 4.92 1.21
CA TYR A 305 -6.74 6.13 2.04
C TYR A 305 -6.77 5.84 3.55
N SER A 306 -6.82 4.56 3.95
CA SER A 306 -6.59 4.16 5.34
C SER A 306 -5.13 4.36 5.78
N ARG A 307 -4.19 4.54 4.84
CA ARG A 307 -2.83 4.97 5.16
C ARG A 307 -2.86 6.42 5.63
N THR A 308 -2.46 6.62 6.87
CA THR A 308 -2.36 7.93 7.52
C THR A 308 -1.02 8.05 8.22
N GLY A 309 -0.47 9.25 8.21
CA GLY A 309 0.74 9.66 8.92
C GLY A 309 0.57 11.13 9.33
N GLY A 310 1.31 11.57 10.35
CA GLY A 310 1.16 12.93 10.90
C GLY A 310 1.37 14.02 9.85
N ASP A 311 2.42 13.86 9.04
CA ASP A 311 2.80 14.79 7.96
C ASP A 311 2.56 14.18 6.57
N ALA A 312 1.64 13.22 6.49
CA ALA A 312 1.39 12.52 5.24
C ALA A 312 0.32 13.23 4.37
N ALA A 313 0.49 13.11 3.06
CA ALA A 313 -0.35 13.73 2.05
C ALA A 313 -0.71 12.75 0.93
N TRP A 314 -1.94 12.87 0.43
CA TRP A 314 -2.34 12.28 -0.84
C TRP A 314 -2.42 13.38 -1.90
N ILE A 315 -1.56 13.30 -2.91
CA ILE A 315 -1.60 14.21 -4.06
C ILE A 315 -2.37 13.50 -5.15
N HIS A 316 -3.54 14.01 -5.52
CA HIS A 316 -4.43 13.42 -6.52
C HIS A 316 -4.42 14.26 -7.79
N THR A 317 -4.32 13.59 -8.94
CA THR A 317 -4.47 14.19 -10.26
C THR A 317 -5.60 13.48 -10.99
N PRO A 318 -6.76 14.14 -11.18
CA PRO A 318 -7.83 13.60 -11.99
C PRO A 318 -7.44 13.60 -13.47
N PHE A 319 -7.94 12.62 -14.23
CA PHE A 319 -7.79 12.56 -15.68
C PHE A 319 -9.12 12.88 -16.37
N ASP A 320 -9.02 13.51 -17.52
CA ASP A 320 -10.14 13.66 -18.42
C ASP A 320 -10.45 12.37 -19.18
N ASP A 321 -11.64 12.32 -19.77
CA ASP A 321 -11.97 11.34 -20.81
C ASP A 321 -10.90 11.34 -21.92
N ASN A 322 -10.42 10.15 -22.26
CA ASN A 322 -9.38 9.87 -23.25
C ASN A 322 -8.02 10.55 -22.99
N GLU A 323 -7.74 10.93 -21.74
CA GLU A 323 -6.42 11.40 -21.34
C GLU A 323 -5.54 10.22 -20.89
N ALA A 324 -4.39 10.08 -21.54
CA ALA A 324 -3.43 9.03 -21.23
C ALA A 324 -2.10 9.65 -20.80
N ILE A 325 -1.39 8.97 -19.89
CA ILE A 325 -0.01 9.32 -19.54
C ILE A 325 0.90 8.94 -20.71
N THR A 326 1.62 9.91 -21.27
CA THR A 326 2.58 9.72 -22.36
C THR A 326 4.02 9.62 -21.85
N GLU A 327 4.32 10.24 -20.71
CA GLU A 327 5.65 10.22 -20.11
C GLU A 327 5.55 10.14 -18.59
N ILE A 328 6.44 9.32 -18.00
CA ILE A 328 6.61 9.20 -16.56
C ILE A 328 8.06 9.53 -16.24
N TRP A 329 8.23 10.55 -15.41
CA TRP A 329 9.51 11.02 -14.93
C TRP A 329 9.66 10.69 -13.45
N TRP A 330 10.85 10.26 -13.07
CA TRP A 330 11.16 9.88 -11.70
C TRP A 330 12.21 10.81 -11.13
N GLY A 331 11.84 11.54 -10.09
CA GLY A 331 12.72 12.47 -9.38
C GLY A 331 13.28 11.80 -8.14
N SER A 332 14.61 11.84 -7.97
CA SER A 332 15.26 11.19 -6.85
C SER A 332 16.32 12.03 -6.13
N ILE A 333 16.39 11.92 -4.80
CA ILE A 333 17.44 12.52 -3.96
C ILE A 333 18.24 11.41 -3.29
N GLY A 334 19.54 11.34 -3.54
CA GLY A 334 20.39 10.27 -2.98
C GLY A 334 19.87 8.86 -3.32
N GLY A 335 19.24 8.73 -4.50
CA GLY A 335 18.59 7.53 -5.01
C GLY A 335 17.28 7.13 -4.32
N ASN A 336 16.65 7.99 -3.51
CA ASN A 336 15.28 7.79 -3.00
C ASN A 336 14.29 8.29 -4.04
N GLY A 337 13.17 7.61 -4.22
CA GLY A 337 12.04 8.15 -4.98
C GLY A 337 11.29 9.22 -4.22
N ASP A 338 11.50 10.48 -4.56
CA ASP A 338 10.94 11.60 -3.80
C ASP A 338 9.82 12.35 -4.53
N ALA A 339 9.78 12.25 -5.86
CA ALA A 339 8.73 12.83 -6.67
C ALA A 339 8.48 12.04 -7.96
N MET A 340 7.26 12.19 -8.49
CA MET A 340 6.90 11.71 -9.82
C MET A 340 6.47 12.89 -10.69
N GLY A 341 6.95 12.92 -11.92
CA GLY A 341 6.52 13.85 -12.95
C GLY A 341 5.72 13.11 -14.02
N LEU A 342 4.65 13.72 -14.53
CA LEU A 342 3.84 13.14 -15.60
C LEU A 342 3.68 14.12 -16.74
N ARG A 343 3.68 13.61 -17.97
CA ARG A 343 3.08 14.29 -19.12
C ARG A 343 1.93 13.49 -19.67
N THR A 344 0.89 14.17 -20.14
CA THR A 344 -0.31 13.53 -20.69
C THR A 344 -0.50 13.82 -22.18
N SER A 345 -1.34 13.01 -22.83
CA SER A 345 -1.73 13.16 -24.24
C SER A 345 -2.44 14.50 -24.54
N LYS A 346 -2.93 15.18 -23.50
CA LYS A 346 -3.54 16.51 -23.58
C LYS A 346 -2.54 17.65 -23.31
N GLY A 347 -1.25 17.33 -23.16
CA GLY A 347 -0.19 18.30 -22.94
C GLY A 347 -0.13 18.83 -21.50
N ARG A 348 -0.80 18.20 -20.53
CA ARG A 348 -0.65 18.57 -19.11
C ARG A 348 0.67 18.03 -18.59
N GLU A 349 1.38 18.88 -17.85
CA GLU A 349 2.53 18.50 -17.04
C GLU A 349 2.13 18.52 -15.57
N VAL A 350 2.48 17.49 -14.82
CA VAL A 350 2.06 17.33 -13.42
C VAL A 350 3.24 16.95 -12.56
N PHE A 351 3.44 17.68 -11.46
CA PHE A 351 4.42 17.37 -10.43
C PHE A 351 3.73 16.76 -9.20
N LEU A 352 4.18 15.59 -8.79
CA LEU A 352 3.65 14.83 -7.65
C LEU A 352 4.77 14.62 -6.63
N GLY A 353 4.98 15.61 -5.78
CA GLY A 353 6.03 15.56 -4.76
C GLY A 353 6.03 16.77 -3.83
N PHE A 354 6.94 16.73 -2.85
CA PHE A 354 7.21 17.86 -1.95
C PHE A 354 7.98 18.95 -2.71
N VAL A 355 7.52 20.20 -2.64
CA VAL A 355 8.09 21.30 -3.44
C VAL A 355 9.52 21.65 -3.02
N GLY A 356 9.83 21.61 -1.72
CA GLY A 356 11.18 21.94 -1.24
C GLY A 356 12.27 20.95 -1.68
N ALA A 357 11.89 19.78 -2.21
CA ALA A 357 12.83 18.83 -2.80
C ALA A 357 13.29 19.22 -4.22
N ILE A 358 12.53 20.07 -4.94
CA ILE A 358 12.77 20.38 -6.36
C ILE A 358 14.24 20.69 -6.70
N PRO A 359 14.96 21.55 -5.95
CA PRO A 359 16.34 21.91 -6.29
C PRO A 359 17.33 20.74 -6.25
N ASP A 360 17.02 19.70 -5.49
CA ASP A 360 17.89 18.55 -5.24
C ASP A 360 17.50 17.30 -6.06
N LEU A 361 16.40 17.35 -6.82
CA LEU A 361 15.89 16.21 -7.57
C LEU A 361 16.69 15.96 -8.86
N ASP A 362 17.26 14.76 -8.96
CA ASP A 362 17.75 14.22 -10.22
C ASP A 362 16.59 13.52 -10.96
N TRP A 363 16.22 14.04 -12.14
CA TRP A 363 15.13 13.54 -12.96
C TRP A 363 15.59 12.56 -14.04
N GLU A 364 14.96 11.38 -14.07
CA GLU A 364 15.12 10.39 -15.12
C GLU A 364 13.79 10.13 -15.84
N LEU A 365 13.80 10.11 -17.18
CA LEU A 365 12.66 9.62 -17.95
C LEU A 365 12.51 8.12 -17.70
N ALA A 366 11.55 7.77 -16.84
CA ALA A 366 11.32 6.40 -16.44
C ALA A 366 10.60 5.63 -17.54
N SER A 367 9.53 6.15 -18.12
CA SER A 367 8.76 5.37 -19.09
C SER A 367 7.99 6.26 -20.06
N THR A 368 7.72 5.72 -21.24
CA THR A 368 6.82 6.29 -22.24
C THR A 368 5.70 5.28 -22.53
N PRO A 369 4.64 5.25 -21.70
CA PRO A 369 3.58 4.27 -21.84
C PRO A 369 2.94 4.35 -23.24
N ALA A 370 2.99 3.25 -23.99
CA ALA A 370 2.49 3.19 -25.37
C ALA A 370 1.26 2.28 -25.54
N MET A 371 0.82 1.61 -24.48
CA MET A 371 -0.23 0.57 -24.54
C MET A 371 -1.36 0.87 -23.57
N ASP A 372 -2.58 0.47 -23.95
CA ASP A 372 -3.69 0.34 -23.02
C ASP A 372 -3.41 -0.79 -22.01
N ASN A 373 -3.80 -0.60 -20.75
CA ASN A 373 -3.46 -1.49 -19.62
C ASN A 373 -1.96 -1.57 -19.32
N TYR A 374 -1.30 -0.42 -19.34
CA TYR A 374 0.09 -0.29 -18.97
C TYR A 374 0.33 -0.60 -17.49
N ARG A 375 1.39 -1.33 -17.17
CA ARG A 375 1.68 -1.75 -15.79
C ARG A 375 3.06 -1.29 -15.34
N ILE A 376 3.05 -0.64 -14.19
CA ILE A 376 4.25 -0.21 -13.45
C ILE A 376 4.25 -0.98 -12.14
N TYR A 377 5.43 -1.27 -11.61
CA TYR A 377 5.55 -1.82 -10.28
C TYR A 377 6.45 -0.95 -9.41
N TYR A 378 6.10 -0.80 -8.13
CA TYR A 378 6.92 -0.07 -7.16
C TYR A 378 7.20 -0.93 -5.92
N ASP A 379 8.34 -0.70 -5.26
CA ASP A 379 8.64 -1.35 -3.98
C ASP A 379 7.70 -0.83 -2.87
N SER A 380 6.69 -1.63 -2.54
CA SER A 380 5.62 -1.27 -1.60
C SER A 380 5.97 -1.50 -0.13
N MET A 381 7.16 -2.01 0.17
CA MET A 381 7.55 -2.45 1.51
C MET A 381 8.67 -1.64 2.14
N SER A 382 9.29 -0.76 1.37
CA SER A 382 10.31 0.13 1.89
C SER A 382 9.69 1.13 2.87
N SER A 383 10.17 1.14 4.11
CA SER A 383 9.86 2.21 5.07
C SER A 383 10.66 3.49 4.81
N MET A 384 11.48 3.50 3.74
CA MET A 384 12.36 4.60 3.35
C MET A 384 11.94 5.22 2.01
N GLY A 385 10.70 5.02 1.57
CA GLY A 385 10.23 5.45 0.25
C GLY A 385 10.45 4.44 -0.85
N ILE A 386 9.83 4.69 -1.99
CA ILE A 386 9.96 3.86 -3.18
C ILE A 386 11.41 3.95 -3.67
N GLY A 387 12.20 2.90 -3.44
CA GLY A 387 13.59 2.84 -3.86
C GLY A 387 13.78 2.50 -5.33
N GLY A 388 12.80 1.82 -5.93
CA GLY A 388 12.85 1.48 -7.32
C GLY A 388 11.50 1.17 -7.95
N LEU A 389 11.43 1.48 -9.25
CA LEU A 389 10.32 1.19 -10.13
C LEU A 389 10.73 0.10 -11.12
N ALA A 390 9.78 -0.77 -11.46
CA ALA A 390 9.94 -1.85 -12.41
C ALA A 390 8.90 -1.70 -13.52
N PHE A 391 9.33 -1.84 -14.77
CA PHE A 391 8.49 -1.61 -15.93
C PHE A 391 8.53 -2.78 -16.90
N GLU A 392 7.43 -2.96 -17.64
CA GLU A 392 7.28 -4.00 -18.66
C GLU A 392 7.69 -3.52 -20.08
N ASP A 393 7.92 -2.22 -20.27
CA ASP A 393 8.29 -1.60 -21.54
C ASP A 393 9.82 -1.60 -21.79
N PRO A 394 10.25 -1.46 -23.05
CA PRO A 394 11.65 -1.17 -23.36
C PRO A 394 12.09 0.15 -22.74
N SER A 395 13.41 0.32 -22.57
CA SER A 395 13.96 1.59 -22.09
C SER A 395 13.58 2.73 -23.02
N PRO A 396 13.12 3.88 -22.49
CA PRO A 396 12.79 5.02 -23.33
C PRO A 396 14.06 5.54 -24.01
N VAL A 397 13.94 5.89 -25.29
CA VAL A 397 15.04 6.56 -26.01
C VAL A 397 14.94 8.04 -25.67
N ALA A 398 15.80 8.51 -24.76
CA ALA A 398 15.78 9.91 -24.33
C ALA A 398 16.02 10.93 -25.46
N GLN A 399 16.56 10.52 -26.61
CA GLN A 399 16.76 11.39 -27.76
C GLN A 399 15.41 11.88 -28.30
N GLY A 400 15.16 13.19 -28.16
CA GLY A 400 13.96 13.86 -28.68
C GLY A 400 12.94 14.26 -27.61
N PHE A 401 13.13 13.84 -26.35
CA PHE A 401 12.28 14.28 -25.24
C PHE A 401 12.89 15.51 -24.56
N GLN A 402 12.04 16.48 -24.24
CA GLN A 402 12.45 17.61 -23.41
C GLN A 402 12.61 17.13 -21.96
N PRO A 403 13.68 17.53 -21.25
CA PRO A 403 13.80 17.25 -19.82
C PRO A 403 12.54 17.71 -19.08
N PHE A 404 12.15 16.96 -18.05
CA PHE A 404 11.11 17.42 -17.13
C PHE A 404 11.69 18.48 -16.21
N ASP A 405 11.06 19.65 -16.18
CA ASP A 405 11.47 20.77 -15.35
C ASP A 405 10.26 21.18 -14.48
N PRO A 406 10.22 20.77 -13.20
CA PRO A 406 9.09 21.11 -12.33
C PRO A 406 9.00 22.62 -12.04
N THR A 407 10.03 23.42 -12.32
CA THR A 407 10.00 24.88 -12.07
C THR A 407 9.14 25.65 -13.06
N THR A 408 8.74 25.03 -14.18
CA THR A 408 7.74 25.59 -15.11
C THR A 408 6.30 25.39 -14.63
N ILE A 409 6.09 24.43 -13.72
CA ILE A 409 4.79 24.03 -13.19
C ILE A 409 4.57 24.64 -11.81
N VAL A 410 5.60 24.57 -10.96
CA VAL A 410 5.58 25.03 -9.58
C VAL A 410 6.28 26.38 -9.50
N PRO A 411 5.58 27.46 -9.12
CA PRO A 411 6.21 28.75 -8.90
C PRO A 411 7.23 28.67 -7.76
N PRO A 412 8.17 29.62 -7.66
CA PRO A 412 9.09 29.67 -6.53
C PRO A 412 8.35 29.59 -5.21
N MET A 413 8.81 28.70 -4.32
CA MET A 413 8.20 28.55 -3.01
C MET A 413 8.28 29.89 -2.25
N PRO A 414 7.16 30.40 -1.71
CA PRO A 414 7.19 31.60 -0.89
C PRO A 414 8.13 31.43 0.32
N ASP A 415 8.74 32.52 0.81
CA ASP A 415 9.65 32.51 1.96
C ASP A 415 8.91 32.21 3.27
N PHE A 416 8.60 30.93 3.50
CA PHE A 416 8.04 30.43 4.73
C PHE A 416 9.12 30.36 5.82
N ARG A 417 9.48 31.49 6.44
CA ARG A 417 10.41 31.48 7.58
C ARG A 417 9.90 30.53 8.68
N TYR A 418 10.80 29.69 9.19
CA TYR A 418 10.55 28.67 10.23
C TYR A 418 9.71 27.44 9.84
N CYS A 419 9.38 27.25 8.56
CA CYS A 419 8.62 26.07 8.14
C CYS A 419 9.54 24.86 7.85
N VAL A 420 9.55 23.89 8.76
CA VAL A 420 10.21 22.58 8.58
C VAL A 420 9.26 21.56 7.94
N GLU A 421 8.07 21.99 7.55
CA GLU A 421 6.98 21.12 7.09
C GLU A 421 6.94 20.93 5.57
N PRO A 422 6.36 19.82 5.09
CA PRO A 422 6.26 19.54 3.66
C PRO A 422 5.11 20.29 3.01
N PHE A 423 5.44 21.23 2.12
CA PHE A 423 4.49 21.92 1.25
C PHE A 423 4.32 21.23 -0.10
N PHE A 424 3.07 21.21 -0.56
CA PHE A 424 2.64 20.73 -1.85
C PHE A 424 1.99 21.88 -2.60
N PHE A 425 2.28 21.99 -3.90
CA PHE A 425 1.72 23.03 -4.74
C PHE A 425 0.65 22.44 -5.68
N SER A 426 -0.42 23.19 -5.86
CA SER A 426 -1.44 22.93 -6.86
C SER A 426 -2.02 24.26 -7.32
N SER A 427 -2.41 24.34 -8.60
CA SER A 427 -3.11 25.49 -9.14
C SER A 427 -4.21 25.07 -10.09
N ALA A 428 -5.20 25.95 -10.26
CA ALA A 428 -6.29 25.71 -11.19
C ALA A 428 -6.89 27.02 -11.68
N ASN A 429 -7.10 27.12 -12.99
CA ASN A 429 -7.84 28.23 -13.59
C ASN A 429 -9.33 28.08 -13.27
N LEU A 430 -9.99 29.11 -12.74
CA LEU A 430 -11.38 29.01 -12.30
C LEU A 430 -12.42 29.37 -13.37
N HIS A 431 -11.98 29.73 -14.57
CA HIS A 431 -12.87 30.03 -15.69
C HIS A 431 -13.68 28.80 -16.11
N ASN A 432 -14.96 28.99 -16.43
CA ASN A 432 -15.90 27.92 -16.80
C ASN A 432 -16.10 26.82 -15.73
N LEU A 433 -15.87 27.14 -14.47
CA LEU A 433 -16.19 26.24 -13.36
C LEU A 433 -17.70 25.94 -13.34
N SER A 434 -18.04 24.66 -13.11
CA SER A 434 -19.42 24.20 -13.00
C SER A 434 -19.76 23.75 -11.58
N LYS A 435 -18.83 23.04 -10.92
CA LYS A 435 -19.03 22.50 -9.57
C LYS A 435 -17.76 22.58 -8.75
N ILE A 436 -17.93 22.75 -7.45
CA ILE A 436 -16.86 22.65 -6.44
C ILE A 436 -17.21 21.50 -5.51
N THR A 437 -16.29 20.56 -5.30
CA THR A 437 -16.47 19.47 -4.34
C THR A 437 -15.42 19.62 -3.25
N VAL A 438 -15.87 19.83 -2.01
CA VAL A 438 -14.99 20.01 -0.84
C VAL A 438 -14.43 18.67 -0.40
N CYS A 439 -13.14 18.62 -0.07
CA CYS A 439 -12.53 17.48 0.60
C CYS A 439 -12.28 17.82 2.07
N GLN A 440 -12.91 17.08 2.99
CA GLN A 440 -12.74 17.26 4.42
C GLN A 440 -12.36 15.93 5.08
N ILE A 441 -11.10 15.82 5.50
CA ILE A 441 -10.55 14.60 6.09
C ILE A 441 -10.92 14.57 7.58
N PRO A 442 -11.62 13.55 8.11
CA PRO A 442 -12.15 13.54 9.48
C PRO A 442 -11.13 13.84 10.59
N ASP A 443 -9.89 13.38 10.40
CA ASP A 443 -8.80 13.55 11.39
C ASP A 443 -8.00 14.84 11.19
N LYS A 444 -8.26 15.61 10.12
CA LYS A 444 -7.65 16.92 9.86
C LYS A 444 -8.68 18.01 10.10
N ARG A 445 -8.24 19.13 10.68
CA ARG A 445 -9.11 20.30 10.89
C ARG A 445 -9.09 21.17 9.65
N GLY A 446 -10.27 21.60 9.21
CA GLY A 446 -10.46 22.42 8.02
C GLY A 446 -10.64 21.61 6.74
N ILE A 447 -10.77 22.34 5.64
CA ILE A 447 -10.88 21.81 4.28
C ILE A 447 -9.48 21.48 3.79
N SER A 448 -9.24 20.22 3.44
CA SER A 448 -7.92 19.76 3.01
C SER A 448 -7.65 20.04 1.53
N GLY A 449 -8.70 20.13 0.71
CA GLY A 449 -8.56 20.34 -0.71
C GLY A 449 -9.90 20.48 -1.42
N LEU A 450 -9.86 20.75 -2.72
CA LEU A 450 -11.01 20.92 -3.60
C LEU A 450 -10.86 20.08 -4.85
N LEU A 451 -11.94 19.42 -5.25
CA LEU A 451 -12.08 18.85 -6.59
C LEU A 451 -13.00 19.75 -7.40
N LEU A 452 -12.40 20.43 -8.37
CA LEU A 452 -13.07 21.34 -9.30
C LEU A 452 -13.60 20.55 -10.49
N THR A 453 -14.81 20.86 -10.95
CA THR A 453 -15.37 20.29 -12.18
C THR A 453 -15.83 21.40 -13.10
N TYR A 454 -15.37 21.37 -14.34
CA TYR A 454 -15.62 22.38 -15.35
C TYR A 454 -16.81 22.01 -16.24
N LYS A 455 -17.36 23.00 -16.96
CA LYS A 455 -18.52 22.80 -17.86
C LYS A 455 -18.25 21.78 -18.98
N ASN A 456 -17.00 21.59 -19.38
CA ASN A 456 -16.58 20.61 -20.38
C ASN A 456 -16.32 19.21 -19.80
N GLY A 457 -16.56 19.00 -18.50
CA GLY A 457 -16.30 17.73 -17.81
C GLY A 457 -14.88 17.56 -17.26
N HIS A 458 -13.95 18.46 -17.61
CA HIS A 458 -12.60 18.49 -17.05
C HIS A 458 -12.65 18.63 -15.54
N LYS A 459 -11.61 18.13 -14.87
CA LYS A 459 -11.47 18.24 -13.42
C LYS A 459 -10.05 18.62 -13.05
N GLU A 460 -9.94 19.40 -11.98
CA GLU A 460 -8.65 19.71 -11.34
C GLU A 460 -8.76 19.53 -9.82
N ALA A 461 -7.64 19.19 -9.20
CA ALA A 461 -7.55 19.01 -7.75
C ALA A 461 -6.63 20.08 -7.15
N LEU A 462 -7.09 20.72 -6.08
CA LEU A 462 -6.32 21.68 -5.28
C LEU A 462 -6.14 21.17 -3.86
N GLY A 463 -4.94 21.33 -3.30
CA GLY A 463 -4.59 20.83 -1.96
C GLY A 463 -4.59 19.29 -1.88
N GLU A 464 -4.86 18.74 -0.69
CA GLU A 464 -5.01 17.30 -0.48
C GLU A 464 -6.45 16.85 -0.75
N VAL A 465 -6.64 16.14 -1.86
CA VAL A 465 -7.91 15.54 -2.25
C VAL A 465 -7.88 14.03 -2.03
N ARG A 466 -8.77 13.52 -1.17
CA ARG A 466 -9.02 12.10 -0.99
C ARG A 466 -10.42 11.76 -1.46
N LEU A 467 -10.56 10.85 -2.42
CA LEU A 467 -11.86 10.51 -3.01
C LEU A 467 -12.86 9.94 -1.99
N ASN A 468 -12.40 9.38 -0.86
CA ASN A 468 -13.27 8.88 0.22
C ASN A 468 -13.69 9.97 1.23
N CYS A 469 -13.21 11.20 1.07
CA CYS A 469 -13.47 12.35 1.96
C CYS A 469 -14.12 13.52 1.21
N LEU A 470 -14.63 13.28 0.00
CA LEU A 470 -15.36 14.28 -0.77
C LEU A 470 -16.78 14.45 -0.24
N GLU A 471 -17.17 15.70 -0.03
CA GLU A 471 -18.54 16.12 0.26
C GLU A 471 -19.40 16.09 -1.01
N PRO A 472 -20.74 16.27 -0.91
CA PRO A 472 -21.57 16.46 -2.08
C PRO A 472 -21.12 17.66 -2.94
N PRO A 473 -21.05 17.52 -4.27
CA PRO A 473 -20.68 18.62 -5.15
C PRO A 473 -21.64 19.81 -5.03
N ILE A 474 -21.09 21.01 -4.96
CA ILE A 474 -21.83 22.26 -4.92
C ILE A 474 -21.88 22.84 -6.33
N ASP A 475 -23.09 23.03 -6.87
CA ASP A 475 -23.29 23.65 -8.17
C ASP A 475 -23.00 25.16 -8.09
N VAL A 476 -22.10 25.64 -8.96
CA VAL A 476 -21.75 27.06 -9.05
C VAL A 476 -22.91 27.90 -9.61
N GLY A 477 -23.74 27.31 -10.47
CA GLY A 477 -24.93 27.97 -11.01
C GLY A 477 -24.61 29.24 -11.81
N GLN A 478 -25.15 30.38 -11.36
CA GLN A 478 -24.92 31.72 -11.95
C GLN A 478 -23.93 32.57 -11.14
N GLN A 479 -23.27 31.97 -10.14
CA GLN A 479 -22.30 32.69 -9.32
C GLN A 479 -21.04 32.98 -10.14
N ASP A 480 -20.43 34.13 -9.87
CA ASP A 480 -19.18 34.58 -10.51
C ASP A 480 -17.98 34.56 -9.55
N ARG A 481 -18.23 34.22 -8.28
CA ARG A 481 -17.24 34.27 -7.21
C ARG A 481 -17.54 33.31 -6.06
N VAL A 482 -16.52 33.13 -5.22
CA VAL A 482 -16.61 32.40 -3.96
C VAL A 482 -15.76 33.10 -2.89
N TRP A 483 -16.18 32.98 -1.64
CA TRP A 483 -15.47 33.47 -0.47
C TRP A 483 -14.84 32.31 0.29
N LEU A 484 -13.55 32.41 0.56
CA LEU A 484 -12.76 31.42 1.28
C LEU A 484 -12.43 31.96 2.68
N ARG A 485 -12.92 31.33 3.75
CA ARG A 485 -12.60 31.74 5.13
C ARG A 485 -11.44 30.92 5.69
N PHE A 486 -10.46 31.63 6.23
CA PHE A 486 -9.29 31.08 6.91
C PHE A 486 -9.31 31.43 8.39
N GLU A 487 -8.95 30.46 9.24
CA GLU A 487 -8.86 30.63 10.68
C GLU A 487 -7.59 29.97 11.23
N TYR A 488 -7.11 30.47 12.37
CA TYR A 488 -6.09 29.82 13.18
C TYR A 488 -6.69 28.68 14.00
N ASP A 489 -5.88 27.69 14.35
CA ASP A 489 -6.33 26.61 15.24
C ASP A 489 -6.75 27.20 16.62
N PRO A 490 -8.00 26.99 17.07
CA PRO A 490 -8.51 27.58 18.32
C PRO A 490 -7.96 26.92 19.60
N THR A 491 -7.18 25.83 19.49
CA THR A 491 -6.80 24.99 20.64
C THR A 491 -5.47 25.32 21.30
N GLY A 492 -4.70 26.29 20.85
CA GLY A 492 -3.44 26.63 21.55
C GLY A 492 -2.21 25.87 21.07
N ILE A 493 -2.38 24.78 20.31
CA ILE A 493 -1.32 23.78 20.11
C ILE A 493 -0.46 24.12 18.88
N ILE A 494 -1.07 24.77 17.88
CA ILE A 494 -0.48 25.17 16.61
C ILE A 494 -0.95 26.60 16.31
N ASP A 495 -0.71 27.52 17.25
CA ASP A 495 -1.34 28.85 17.33
C ASP A 495 -1.04 29.79 16.15
N GLU A 496 -0.13 29.39 15.27
CA GLU A 496 0.47 30.26 14.27
C GLU A 496 0.04 29.90 12.86
N HIS A 497 -0.66 28.79 12.63
CA HIS A 497 -0.86 28.22 11.29
C HIS A 497 -2.32 28.34 10.79
N PRO A 498 -2.57 29.09 9.70
CA PRO A 498 -3.91 29.33 9.16
C PRO A 498 -4.40 28.17 8.28
N ARG A 499 -5.72 27.91 8.31
CA ARG A 499 -6.35 26.84 7.50
C ARG A 499 -7.65 27.32 6.88
N LEU A 500 -7.96 26.80 5.69
CA LEU A 500 -9.27 26.99 5.08
C LEU A 500 -10.33 26.24 5.90
N VAL A 501 -11.37 26.94 6.36
CA VAL A 501 -12.44 26.36 7.19
C VAL A 501 -13.82 26.47 6.57
N GLU A 502 -14.03 27.40 5.64
CA GLU A 502 -15.33 27.60 5.00
C GLU A 502 -15.19 28.09 3.56
N ILE A 503 -16.14 27.66 2.72
CA ILE A 503 -16.36 28.13 1.36
C ILE A 503 -17.81 28.58 1.25
N SER A 504 -18.03 29.82 0.83
CA SER A 504 -19.37 30.38 0.73
C SER A 504 -19.56 31.18 -0.56
N PHE A 505 -20.75 31.06 -1.16
CA PHE A 505 -21.17 31.92 -2.27
C PHE A 505 -21.82 33.23 -1.80
N SER A 506 -22.01 33.38 -0.50
CA SER A 506 -22.43 34.62 0.13
C SER A 506 -21.22 35.31 0.74
N PRO A 507 -21.16 36.65 0.75
CA PRO A 507 -20.12 37.38 1.47
C PRO A 507 -20.02 36.91 2.92
N ILE A 508 -18.80 36.65 3.36
CA ILE A 508 -18.50 36.27 4.74
C ILE A 508 -18.03 37.54 5.47
N GLU A 509 -18.63 37.84 6.61
CA GLU A 509 -18.17 38.97 7.43
C GLU A 509 -16.76 38.67 7.97
N PRO A 510 -15.76 39.55 7.73
CA PRO A 510 -14.42 39.36 8.27
C PRO A 510 -14.45 39.37 9.79
N ILE A 511 -13.88 38.34 10.43
CA ILE A 511 -13.60 38.36 11.86
C ILE A 511 -12.35 39.21 12.08
N MET A 512 -12.54 40.46 12.48
CA MET A 512 -11.43 41.34 12.85
C MET A 512 -10.85 40.85 14.17
N CYS A 513 -9.68 40.20 14.16
CA CYS A 513 -8.91 39.98 15.37
C CYS A 513 -8.43 41.35 15.88
N ASP A 514 -8.72 41.60 17.15
CA ASP A 514 -8.56 42.85 17.87
C ASP A 514 -7.13 43.42 17.81
N GLY A 515 -7.00 44.63 17.24
CA GLY A 515 -5.81 45.47 17.36
C GLY A 515 -4.79 45.40 16.21
N THR A 516 -5.01 44.61 15.17
CA THR A 516 -4.04 44.41 14.09
C THR A 516 -4.59 44.83 12.72
N ASP A 517 -3.76 45.51 11.94
CA ASP A 517 -4.06 46.01 10.60
C ASP A 517 -4.37 44.84 9.63
N PRO A 518 -5.52 44.81 8.93
CA PRO A 518 -5.87 43.78 7.95
C PRO A 518 -4.85 43.62 6.82
N ALA A 519 -4.07 44.66 6.53
CA ALA A 519 -2.92 44.51 5.65
C ALA A 519 -1.97 43.47 6.26
N VAL A 520 -1.59 43.60 7.53
CA VAL A 520 -0.45 42.93 8.19
C VAL A 520 -0.62 41.42 8.42
N VAL A 521 -1.83 40.87 8.40
CA VAL A 521 -2.10 39.47 8.81
C VAL A 521 -2.53 38.58 7.63
N GLY A 522 -2.70 39.15 6.43
CA GLY A 522 -3.40 38.47 5.33
C GLY A 522 -4.91 38.44 5.54
N ILE A 523 -5.66 38.09 4.50
CA ILE A 523 -7.13 38.22 4.52
C ILE A 523 -7.74 36.91 5.04
N ASN A 524 -8.43 37.01 6.18
CA ASN A 524 -9.20 35.88 6.74
C ASN A 524 -10.38 35.45 5.86
N CYS A 525 -10.82 36.31 4.94
CA CYS A 525 -11.87 36.03 3.97
C CYS A 525 -11.39 36.47 2.58
N LEU A 526 -10.84 35.53 1.81
CA LEU A 526 -10.36 35.80 0.45
C LEU A 526 -11.53 35.72 -0.54
N GLU A 527 -11.75 36.80 -1.29
CA GLU A 527 -12.68 36.82 -2.42
C GLU A 527 -11.99 36.25 -3.66
N VAL A 528 -12.61 35.25 -4.27
CA VAL A 528 -12.05 34.57 -5.45
C VAL A 528 -13.07 34.65 -6.58
N LEU A 529 -12.72 35.36 -7.64
CA LEU A 529 -13.54 35.42 -8.85
C LEU A 529 -13.29 34.18 -9.73
N PHE A 530 -14.29 33.78 -10.51
CA PHE A 530 -14.16 32.66 -11.46
C PHE A 530 -13.57 33.12 -12.80
N THR A 531 -12.48 33.89 -12.76
CA THR A 531 -11.84 34.46 -13.95
C THR A 531 -10.41 34.02 -14.13
N ASP A 532 -9.66 33.86 -13.04
CA ASP A 532 -8.22 33.62 -13.07
C ASP A 532 -7.80 32.35 -12.32
N GLU A 533 -6.49 32.16 -12.21
CA GLU A 533 -5.88 31.02 -11.56
C GLU A 533 -5.80 31.20 -10.04
N LEU A 534 -6.21 30.15 -9.33
CA LEU A 534 -6.06 30.03 -7.88
C LEU A 534 -4.84 29.17 -7.59
N HIS A 535 -3.93 29.67 -6.77
CA HIS A 535 -2.72 28.95 -6.37
C HIS A 535 -2.86 28.50 -4.93
N TRP A 536 -2.48 27.26 -4.64
CA TRP A 536 -2.60 26.68 -3.31
C TRP A 536 -1.34 25.93 -2.91
N TRP A 537 -0.69 26.48 -1.89
CA TRP A 537 0.38 25.89 -1.13
C TRP A 537 -0.19 25.21 0.12
N TRP A 538 -0.20 23.89 0.12
CA TRP A 538 -0.86 23.10 1.14
C TRP A 538 0.15 22.28 1.95
N SER A 539 -0.04 22.22 3.27
CA SER A 539 0.65 21.31 4.18
C SER A 539 -0.36 20.65 5.13
N SER A 540 0.08 19.65 5.91
CA SER A 540 -0.78 19.04 6.93
C SER A 540 -1.18 20.00 8.05
N LEU A 541 -0.41 21.09 8.26
CA LEU A 541 -0.63 22.03 9.35
C LEU A 541 -1.26 23.35 8.91
N GLN A 542 -1.09 23.77 7.66
CA GLN A 542 -1.62 25.05 7.13
C GLN A 542 -1.95 25.02 5.63
N CYS A 543 -2.61 26.09 5.20
CA CYS A 543 -2.89 26.39 3.80
C CYS A 543 -2.55 27.85 3.50
N GLN A 544 -1.86 28.08 2.39
CA GLN A 544 -1.57 29.41 1.85
C GLN A 544 -2.11 29.47 0.44
N VAL A 545 -3.13 30.30 0.24
CA VAL A 545 -3.87 30.42 -1.02
C VAL A 545 -3.65 31.81 -1.58
N PHE A 546 -3.34 31.89 -2.87
CA PHE A 546 -3.11 33.14 -3.58
C PHE A 546 -4.04 33.26 -4.78
N TYR A 547 -4.62 34.45 -4.94
CA TYR A 547 -5.50 34.80 -6.05
C TYR A 547 -5.36 36.30 -6.36
N ASP A 548 -5.11 36.65 -7.63
CA ASP A 548 -5.04 38.05 -8.10
C ASP A 548 -4.16 38.96 -7.21
N GLY A 549 -2.94 38.49 -6.89
CA GLY A 549 -1.97 39.19 -6.05
C GLY A 549 -2.31 39.24 -4.55
N GLN A 550 -3.45 38.68 -4.13
CA GLN A 550 -3.86 38.62 -2.72
C GLN A 550 -3.56 37.24 -2.13
N GLY A 551 -2.99 37.24 -0.92
CA GLY A 551 -2.77 36.03 -0.13
C GLY A 551 -3.84 35.84 0.94
N SER A 552 -4.12 34.58 1.28
CA SER A 552 -4.93 34.20 2.45
C SER A 552 -4.29 34.66 3.76
N LEU A 553 -4.99 34.43 4.88
CA LEU A 553 -4.45 34.59 6.23
C LEU A 553 -3.04 33.98 6.33
N GLN A 554 -2.09 34.76 6.83
CA GLN A 554 -0.67 34.40 6.95
C GLN A 554 -0.36 33.78 8.32
N PRO A 555 0.79 33.13 8.51
CA PRO A 555 1.19 32.67 9.83
C PRO A 555 1.42 33.83 10.81
N ARG A 556 1.10 33.66 12.09
CA ARG A 556 1.20 34.77 13.08
C ARG A 556 2.62 35.26 13.33
N ASP A 557 3.61 34.42 13.08
CA ASP A 557 5.04 34.68 13.26
C ASP A 557 5.74 35.16 11.96
N ALA A 558 4.99 35.38 10.88
CA ALA A 558 5.52 35.87 9.62
C ALA A 558 6.12 37.30 9.76
N GLU A 559 7.44 37.40 9.84
CA GLU A 559 8.15 38.69 9.89
C GLU A 559 8.33 39.34 8.50
N LYS A 560 8.14 38.59 7.41
CA LYS A 560 8.17 39.06 6.01
C LYS A 560 7.00 38.43 5.24
N TRP A 561 6.49 39.18 4.28
CA TRP A 561 5.28 38.87 3.53
C TRP A 561 5.57 37.85 2.44
N LEU A 562 4.65 36.92 2.25
CA LEU A 562 4.58 36.13 1.03
C LEU A 562 3.94 37.01 -0.05
N LEU A 563 4.74 37.81 -0.73
CA LEU A 563 4.31 38.46 -1.96
C LEU A 563 4.51 37.45 -3.08
N PHE A 564 3.47 37.23 -3.88
CA PHE A 564 3.56 36.34 -5.04
C PHE A 564 4.40 36.95 -6.18
N ASP A 565 4.65 38.27 -6.14
CA ASP A 565 5.24 39.07 -7.22
C ASP A 565 6.70 39.53 -7.03
N ASP A 566 7.44 38.99 -6.03
CA ASP A 566 8.88 39.32 -5.86
C ASP A 566 9.83 38.26 -6.45
#